data_AF-A0A1Z9LU60-F1
#
_entry.id   AF-A0A1Z9LU60-F1
#
_cell.length_a   1.000
_cell.length_b   1.000
_cell.length_c   1.000
_cell.angle_alpha   90.00
_cell.angle_beta   90.00
_cell.angle_gamma   90.00
#
_symmetry.space_group_name_H-M   'P 1'
#
loop_
_entity.id
_entity.type
_entity.pdbx_description
1 polymer ?
#
loop_
_entity_poly.entity_id
_entity_poly.type
_entity_poly.pdbx_seq_one_letter_code
_entity_poly.pdbx_strand_id
1 'polypeptide(L)'
;MVASAGIIIIGDEILSGRTKDSNINWIACELDNLGIRLNEARIIPDESSTIIKTIQDFTNKYTYVFSCGGIGPTHDDITTECVAKAFNQKLYKDSEAMRRLKLHYEGTNIEFNEARQKMAILPTNSELIDNPVSAAPGYRIENLFVFAGVPKIMQGMFNSILSDLTGGKKLKSKTVSSNIGEGLIAKDLEKIENKFLNVKIGSYPYFKPGSFGTSIVLRSEDELSLEKASEAILEIVIKLGGKGKILDGNEIDDRSL
;
A
#
# COMPACT_ATOMS: atom_id res chain seq x y z
N MET A 1 -6.00 -1.58 18.74
CA MET A 1 -4.79 -1.93 17.97
C MET A 1 -4.86 -1.23 16.64
N VAL A 2 -3.76 -0.69 16.14
CA VAL A 2 -3.70 -0.09 14.80
C VAL A 2 -3.72 -1.22 13.78
N ALA A 3 -4.66 -1.19 12.83
CA ALA A 3 -4.74 -2.22 11.79
C ALA A 3 -3.48 -2.20 10.91
N SER A 4 -2.88 -3.36 10.69
CA SER A 4 -1.71 -3.53 9.84
C SER A 4 -2.11 -4.08 8.48
N ALA A 5 -1.38 -3.68 7.44
CA ALA A 5 -1.59 -4.13 6.09
C ALA A 5 -0.29 -4.64 5.45
N GLY A 6 -0.44 -5.63 4.58
CA GLY A 6 0.59 -6.09 3.65
C GLY A 6 0.09 -6.05 2.20
N ILE A 7 0.96 -5.70 1.25
CA ILE A 7 0.66 -5.73 -0.19
C ILE A 7 1.53 -6.77 -0.89
N ILE A 8 0.90 -7.56 -1.76
CA ILE A 8 1.56 -8.50 -2.66
C ILE A 8 1.28 -8.04 -4.09
N ILE A 9 2.33 -7.71 -4.84
CA ILE A 9 2.24 -7.46 -6.29
C ILE A 9 2.76 -8.70 -7.00
N ILE A 10 1.94 -9.28 -7.86
CA ILE A 10 2.24 -10.49 -8.62
C ILE A 10 2.37 -10.07 -10.08
N GLY A 11 3.57 -10.24 -10.66
CA GLY A 11 3.83 -9.85 -12.04
C GLY A 11 5.32 -9.81 -12.39
N ASP A 12 5.75 -10.70 -13.29
CA ASP A 12 7.11 -10.73 -13.84
C ASP A 12 7.52 -9.44 -14.56
N GLU A 13 6.55 -8.71 -15.14
CA GLU A 13 6.77 -7.43 -15.79
C GLU A 13 7.18 -6.32 -14.82
N ILE A 14 6.78 -6.43 -13.55
CA ILE A 14 7.21 -5.51 -12.48
C ILE A 14 8.63 -5.86 -12.05
N LEU A 15 8.92 -7.16 -11.84
CA LEU A 15 10.25 -7.62 -11.46
C LEU A 15 11.32 -7.34 -12.52
N SER A 16 10.96 -7.48 -13.79
CA SER A 16 11.84 -7.14 -14.92
C SER A 16 12.02 -5.64 -15.14
N GLY A 17 11.25 -4.80 -14.43
CA GLY A 17 11.26 -3.34 -14.60
C GLY A 17 10.60 -2.85 -15.90
N ARG A 18 9.97 -3.74 -16.68
CA ARG A 18 9.23 -3.36 -17.89
C ARG A 18 8.06 -2.44 -17.58
N THR A 19 7.40 -2.68 -16.45
CA THR A 19 6.31 -1.86 -15.94
C THR A 19 6.71 -1.29 -14.58
N LYS A 20 6.60 0.03 -14.42
CA LYS A 20 6.77 0.67 -13.13
C LYS A 20 5.52 0.45 -12.28
N ASP A 21 5.68 -0.18 -11.12
CA ASP A 21 4.57 -0.30 -10.17
C ASP A 21 4.07 1.09 -9.73
N SER A 22 2.75 1.23 -9.69
CA SER A 22 2.04 2.37 -9.13
C SER A 22 0.96 1.96 -8.12
N ASN A 23 0.71 0.66 -7.99
CA ASN A 23 -0.34 0.15 -7.11
C ASN A 23 0.06 0.27 -5.65
N ILE A 24 1.33 -0.06 -5.31
CA ILE A 24 1.81 0.03 -3.92
C ILE A 24 1.67 1.46 -3.41
N ASN A 25 2.14 2.44 -4.18
CA ASN A 25 2.09 3.84 -3.76
C ASN A 25 0.65 4.31 -3.56
N TRP A 26 -0.24 4.01 -4.49
CA TRP A 26 -1.63 4.45 -4.41
C TRP A 26 -2.36 3.81 -3.21
N ILE A 27 -2.25 2.49 -3.04
CA ILE A 27 -2.86 1.78 -1.91
C ILE A 27 -2.27 2.30 -0.58
N ALA A 28 -0.97 2.55 -0.51
CA ALA A 28 -0.33 3.09 0.70
C ALA A 28 -0.93 4.43 1.12
N CYS A 29 -1.20 5.33 0.16
CA CYS A 29 -1.84 6.62 0.41
C CYS A 29 -3.27 6.45 0.92
N GLU A 30 -4.06 5.56 0.30
CA GLU A 30 -5.43 5.31 0.74
C GLU A 30 -5.49 4.67 2.13
N LEU A 31 -4.61 3.71 2.42
CA LEU A 31 -4.50 3.11 3.75
C LEU A 31 -4.09 4.13 4.81
N ASP A 32 -3.17 5.05 4.50
CA ASP A 32 -2.79 6.13 5.42
C ASP A 32 -3.98 7.06 5.72
N ASN A 33 -4.79 7.39 4.71
CA ASN A 33 -6.03 8.15 4.87
C ASN A 33 -7.04 7.44 5.79
N LEU A 34 -7.09 6.11 5.72
CA LEU A 34 -7.92 5.28 6.60
C LEU A 34 -7.28 5.06 7.98
N GLY A 35 -6.03 5.47 8.22
CA GLY A 35 -5.32 5.20 9.46
C GLY A 35 -4.88 3.73 9.61
N ILE A 36 -4.72 3.01 8.49
CA ILE A 36 -4.17 1.65 8.41
C ILE A 36 -2.68 1.76 8.08
N ARG A 37 -1.84 0.94 8.73
CA ARG A 37 -0.38 0.97 8.51
C ARG A 37 0.01 -0.09 7.50
N LEU A 38 0.49 0.35 6.33
CA LEU A 38 1.18 -0.54 5.42
C LEU A 38 2.57 -0.86 5.99
N ASN A 39 2.78 -2.12 6.36
CA ASN A 39 4.01 -2.55 7.03
C ASN A 39 5.00 -3.24 6.08
N GLU A 40 4.50 -3.91 5.04
CA GLU A 40 5.32 -4.63 4.07
C GLU A 40 4.64 -4.62 2.71
N ALA A 41 5.44 -4.46 1.66
CA ALA A 41 5.03 -4.72 0.29
C ALA A 41 6.05 -5.68 -0.33
N ARG A 42 5.57 -6.70 -1.06
CA ARG A 42 6.42 -7.67 -1.76
C ARG A 42 6.00 -7.73 -3.22
N ILE A 43 6.97 -7.66 -4.12
CA ILE A 43 6.78 -7.91 -5.56
C ILE A 43 7.32 -9.32 -5.81
N ILE A 44 6.51 -10.20 -6.39
CA ILE A 44 6.81 -11.62 -6.57
C ILE A 44 6.51 -12.08 -8.00
N PRO A 45 7.18 -13.14 -8.49
CA PRO A 45 6.94 -13.69 -9.82
C PRO A 45 5.62 -14.42 -9.91
N ASP A 46 5.16 -14.68 -11.14
CA ASP A 46 4.00 -15.51 -11.47
C ASP A 46 4.30 -17.02 -11.29
N GLU A 47 4.77 -17.39 -10.10
CA GLU A 47 5.20 -18.75 -9.76
C GLU A 47 4.38 -19.31 -8.60
N SER A 48 3.72 -20.44 -8.83
CA SER A 48 2.68 -20.95 -7.94
C SER A 48 3.15 -21.17 -6.50
N SER A 49 4.35 -21.74 -6.29
CA SER A 49 4.84 -22.01 -4.93
C SER A 49 5.18 -20.71 -4.19
N THR A 50 5.76 -19.72 -4.89
CA THR A 50 6.04 -18.40 -4.34
C THR A 50 4.77 -17.63 -3.97
N ILE A 51 3.75 -17.65 -4.83
CA ILE A 51 2.45 -16.99 -4.56
C ILE A 51 1.79 -17.61 -3.33
N ILE A 52 1.65 -18.95 -3.30
CA ILE A 52 1.01 -19.66 -2.19
C ILE A 52 1.71 -19.36 -0.86
N LYS A 53 3.04 -19.48 -0.82
CA LYS A 53 3.82 -19.25 0.39
C LYS A 53 3.71 -17.79 0.86
N THR A 54 3.74 -16.83 -0.06
CA THR A 54 3.66 -15.41 0.29
C THR A 54 2.27 -15.03 0.80
N ILE A 55 1.21 -15.56 0.20
CA ILE A 55 -0.16 -15.38 0.71
C ILE A 55 -0.25 -15.89 2.13
N GLN A 56 0.18 -17.13 2.39
CA GLN A 56 0.13 -17.74 3.73
C GLN A 56 0.95 -16.96 4.76
N ASP A 57 2.13 -16.47 4.39
CA ASP A 57 2.97 -15.62 5.25
C ASP A 57 2.24 -14.31 5.61
N PHE A 58 1.68 -13.62 4.61
CA PHE A 58 1.04 -12.33 4.81
C PHE A 58 -0.27 -12.42 5.58
N THR A 59 -1.13 -13.40 5.27
CA THR A 59 -2.45 -13.53 5.89
C THR A 59 -2.37 -13.91 7.36
N ASN A 60 -1.30 -14.60 7.76
CA ASN A 60 -1.01 -14.88 9.18
C ASN A 60 -0.39 -13.68 9.93
N LYS A 61 0.18 -12.71 9.22
CA LYS A 61 0.97 -11.60 9.80
C LYS A 61 0.21 -10.28 9.89
N TYR A 62 -0.72 -10.02 8.97
CA TYR A 62 -1.36 -8.70 8.81
C TYR A 62 -2.87 -8.73 9.02
N THR A 63 -3.44 -7.62 9.50
CA THR A 63 -4.89 -7.46 9.62
C THR A 63 -5.57 -7.46 8.26
N TYR A 64 -4.95 -6.81 7.26
CA TYR A 64 -5.44 -6.74 5.89
C TYR A 64 -4.32 -7.13 4.91
N VAL A 65 -4.63 -7.96 3.92
CA VAL A 65 -3.68 -8.30 2.84
C VAL A 65 -4.30 -7.93 1.51
N PHE A 66 -3.55 -7.21 0.68
CA PHE A 66 -3.98 -6.85 -0.66
C PHE A 66 -3.08 -7.53 -1.68
N SER A 67 -3.65 -8.29 -2.61
CA SER A 67 -2.94 -8.88 -3.73
C SER A 67 -3.36 -8.20 -5.02
N CYS A 68 -2.41 -7.78 -5.85
CA CYS A 68 -2.68 -7.19 -7.16
C CYS A 68 -1.97 -7.98 -8.25
N GLY A 69 -2.72 -8.44 -9.26
CA GLY A 69 -2.17 -9.14 -10.43
C GLY A 69 -2.54 -10.63 -10.50
N GLY A 70 -2.41 -11.20 -11.70
CA GLY A 70 -2.60 -12.62 -11.98
C GLY A 70 -4.05 -13.15 -11.92
N ILE A 71 -5.06 -12.29 -12.08
CA ILE A 71 -6.50 -12.68 -12.10
C ILE A 71 -7.21 -12.42 -13.43
N GLY A 72 -6.47 -12.09 -14.48
CA GLY A 72 -7.01 -11.90 -15.82
C GLY A 72 -7.32 -13.22 -16.55
N PRO A 73 -7.58 -13.13 -17.87
CA PRO A 73 -7.96 -14.27 -18.68
C PRO A 73 -6.77 -15.05 -19.26
N THR A 74 -5.52 -14.65 -19.04
CA THR A 74 -4.36 -15.28 -19.69
C THR A 74 -3.88 -16.52 -18.93
N HIS A 75 -2.89 -17.22 -19.50
CA HIS A 75 -2.43 -18.52 -19.00
C HIS A 75 -1.48 -18.39 -17.80
N ASP A 76 -0.78 -17.26 -17.74
CA ASP A 76 0.07 -16.78 -16.65
C ASP A 76 -0.74 -16.17 -15.49
N ASP A 77 -2.01 -15.82 -15.69
CA ASP A 77 -2.92 -15.42 -14.62
C ASP A 77 -3.29 -16.63 -13.73
N ILE A 78 -2.45 -16.94 -12.74
CA ILE A 78 -2.59 -18.11 -11.85
C ILE A 78 -2.91 -17.75 -10.38
N THR A 79 -3.17 -16.48 -10.06
CA THR A 79 -3.37 -16.02 -8.68
C THR A 79 -4.56 -16.70 -8.04
N THR A 80 -5.68 -16.85 -8.74
CA THR A 80 -6.90 -17.45 -8.18
C THR A 80 -6.73 -18.92 -7.82
N GLU A 81 -6.06 -19.70 -8.66
CA GLU A 81 -5.72 -21.09 -8.36
C GLU A 81 -4.77 -21.19 -7.16
N CYS A 82 -3.83 -20.25 -7.04
CA CYS A 82 -2.89 -20.21 -5.91
C CYS A 82 -3.57 -19.79 -4.60
N VAL A 83 -4.48 -18.82 -4.63
CA VAL A 83 -5.28 -18.42 -3.46
C VAL A 83 -6.12 -19.60 -2.97
N ALA A 84 -6.80 -20.32 -3.87
CA ALA A 84 -7.56 -21.51 -3.50
C ALA A 84 -6.68 -22.55 -2.79
N LYS A 85 -5.47 -22.82 -3.29
CA LYS A 85 -4.52 -23.71 -2.63
C LYS A 85 -4.04 -23.18 -1.28
N ALA A 86 -3.76 -21.88 -1.16
CA ALA A 86 -3.27 -21.25 0.07
C ALA A 86 -4.26 -21.38 1.22
N PHE A 87 -5.56 -21.27 0.95
CA PHE A 87 -6.66 -21.40 1.91
C PHE A 87 -7.33 -22.78 1.94
N ASN A 88 -6.78 -23.77 1.22
CA ASN A 88 -7.35 -25.12 1.09
C ASN A 88 -8.84 -25.11 0.67
N GLN A 89 -9.18 -24.23 -0.29
CA GLN A 89 -10.51 -24.07 -0.86
C GLN A 89 -10.63 -24.74 -2.23
N LYS A 90 -11.86 -25.07 -2.62
CA LYS A 90 -12.16 -25.54 -3.98
C LYS A 90 -12.41 -24.35 -4.88
N LEU A 91 -12.18 -24.52 -6.19
CA LEU A 91 -12.61 -23.53 -7.18
C LEU A 91 -14.03 -23.85 -7.65
N TYR A 92 -14.84 -22.82 -7.86
CA TYR A 92 -16.16 -22.94 -8.44
C TYR A 92 -16.44 -21.78 -9.41
N LYS A 93 -17.36 -21.99 -10.34
CA LYS A 93 -17.86 -20.93 -11.22
C LYS A 93 -18.94 -20.15 -10.46
N ASP A 94 -18.66 -18.90 -10.14
CA ASP A 94 -19.62 -18.02 -9.47
C ASP A 94 -20.66 -17.51 -10.48
N SER A 95 -21.94 -17.73 -10.16
CA SER A 95 -23.04 -17.38 -11.05
C SER A 95 -23.23 -15.87 -11.22
N GLU A 96 -22.92 -15.08 -10.20
CA GLU A 96 -23.08 -13.62 -10.22
C GLU A 96 -21.93 -12.97 -10.98
N ALA A 97 -20.69 -13.39 -10.75
CA ALA A 97 -19.53 -13.01 -11.56
C ALA A 97 -19.74 -13.34 -13.04
N MET A 98 -20.25 -14.54 -13.34
CA MET A 98 -20.58 -14.97 -14.69
C MET A 98 -21.65 -14.07 -15.32
N ARG A 99 -22.71 -13.74 -14.57
CA ARG A 99 -23.79 -12.84 -15.02
C ARG A 99 -23.25 -11.44 -15.35
N ARG A 100 -22.43 -10.86 -14.46
CA ARG A 100 -21.82 -9.53 -14.65
C ARG A 100 -20.93 -9.49 -15.88
N LEU A 101 -20.07 -10.49 -16.07
CA LEU A 101 -19.19 -10.60 -17.24
C LEU A 101 -19.99 -10.78 -18.53
N LYS A 102 -21.01 -11.65 -18.52
CA LYS A 102 -21.87 -11.84 -19.69
C LYS A 102 -22.53 -10.52 -20.11
N LEU A 103 -23.14 -9.80 -19.16
CA LEU A 103 -23.74 -8.48 -19.42
C LEU A 103 -22.73 -7.45 -19.93
N HIS A 104 -21.49 -7.50 -19.47
CA HIS A 104 -20.43 -6.59 -19.92
C HIS A 104 -20.05 -6.80 -21.39
N TYR A 105 -20.07 -8.05 -21.88
CA TYR A 105 -19.75 -8.37 -23.26
C TYR A 105 -20.98 -8.34 -24.19
N GLU A 106 -22.19 -8.43 -23.65
CA GLU A 106 -23.43 -8.31 -24.42
C GLU A 106 -23.49 -6.98 -25.19
N GLY A 107 -23.85 -7.05 -26.48
CA GLY A 107 -23.90 -5.88 -27.37
C GLY A 107 -22.55 -5.35 -27.85
N THR A 108 -21.44 -6.01 -27.47
CA THR A 108 -20.10 -5.72 -28.01
C THR A 108 -19.73 -6.70 -29.14
N ASN A 109 -18.71 -6.36 -29.94
CA ASN A 109 -18.13 -7.29 -30.93
C ASN A 109 -17.12 -8.28 -30.31
N ILE A 110 -17.07 -8.37 -28.97
CA ILE A 110 -16.09 -9.16 -28.24
C ILE A 110 -16.78 -10.44 -27.72
N GLU A 111 -16.28 -11.59 -28.12
CA GLU A 111 -16.82 -12.89 -27.73
C GLU A 111 -16.59 -13.20 -26.23
N PHE A 112 -17.61 -13.62 -25.49
CA PHE A 112 -17.43 -14.08 -24.10
C PHE A 112 -16.93 -15.55 -24.03
N ASN A 113 -15.69 -15.76 -24.48
CA ASN A 113 -15.04 -17.07 -24.59
C ASN A 113 -14.61 -17.68 -23.23
N GLU A 114 -14.10 -18.92 -23.26
CA GLU A 114 -13.69 -19.66 -22.06
C GLU A 114 -12.63 -18.95 -21.23
N ALA A 115 -11.66 -18.29 -21.88
CA ALA A 115 -10.62 -17.51 -21.19
C ALA A 115 -11.23 -16.36 -20.37
N ARG A 116 -12.25 -15.69 -20.90
CA ARG A 116 -12.97 -14.64 -20.16
C ARG A 116 -13.88 -15.20 -19.08
N GLN A 117 -14.48 -16.37 -19.31
CA GLN A 117 -15.27 -17.09 -18.30
C GLN A 117 -14.41 -17.56 -17.12
N LYS A 118 -13.11 -17.79 -17.31
CA LYS A 118 -12.15 -18.10 -16.23
C LYS A 118 -12.16 -17.02 -15.14
N MET A 119 -12.38 -15.75 -15.49
CA MET A 119 -12.47 -14.64 -14.52
C MET A 119 -13.71 -14.72 -13.61
N ALA A 120 -14.65 -15.65 -13.85
CA ALA A 120 -15.75 -15.97 -12.95
C ALA A 120 -15.47 -17.20 -12.06
N ILE A 121 -14.29 -17.80 -12.16
CA ILE A 121 -13.88 -18.93 -11.32
C ILE A 121 -13.20 -18.37 -10.06
N LEU A 122 -13.74 -18.73 -8.90
CA LEU A 122 -13.31 -18.19 -7.61
C LEU A 122 -13.12 -19.31 -6.58
N PRO A 123 -12.30 -19.09 -5.53
CA PRO A 123 -12.25 -20.00 -4.39
C PRO A 123 -13.58 -20.00 -3.63
N THR A 124 -14.02 -21.16 -3.12
CA THR A 124 -15.16 -21.27 -2.21
C THR A 124 -14.98 -20.37 -0.99
N ASN A 125 -16.09 -19.83 -0.47
CA ASN A 125 -16.12 -18.85 0.63
C ASN A 125 -15.50 -17.48 0.31
N SER A 126 -15.32 -17.16 -0.97
CA SER A 126 -14.95 -15.81 -1.39
C SER A 126 -16.17 -14.91 -1.54
N GLU A 127 -16.01 -13.63 -1.23
CA GLU A 127 -16.99 -12.57 -1.49
C GLU A 127 -16.54 -11.74 -2.70
N LEU A 128 -17.47 -11.36 -3.57
CA LEU A 128 -17.13 -10.58 -4.76
C LEU A 128 -16.73 -9.15 -4.39
N ILE A 129 -15.68 -8.67 -5.02
CA ILE A 129 -15.30 -7.25 -5.01
C ILE A 129 -15.72 -6.64 -6.34
N ASP A 130 -16.51 -5.57 -6.27
CA ASP A 130 -17.04 -4.92 -7.47
C ASP A 130 -15.91 -4.29 -8.29
N ASN A 131 -15.99 -4.49 -9.60
CA ASN A 131 -15.11 -3.86 -10.57
C ASN A 131 -15.92 -2.96 -11.50
N PRO A 132 -16.03 -1.65 -11.21
CA PRO A 132 -16.79 -0.73 -12.03
C PRO A 132 -16.14 -0.42 -13.38
N VAL A 133 -14.91 -0.88 -13.64
CA VAL A 133 -14.14 -0.54 -14.83
C VAL A 133 -14.25 -1.61 -15.91
N SER A 134 -14.12 -2.89 -15.56
CA SER A 134 -14.12 -4.00 -16.53
C SER A 134 -15.06 -5.14 -16.19
N ALA A 135 -15.95 -4.98 -15.20
CA ALA A 135 -16.94 -5.94 -14.70
C ALA A 135 -16.41 -7.27 -14.15
N ALA A 136 -15.20 -7.71 -14.54
CA ALA A 136 -14.50 -8.86 -13.98
C ALA A 136 -14.22 -8.61 -12.49
N PRO A 137 -14.91 -9.29 -11.57
CA PRO A 137 -14.82 -8.97 -10.16
C PRO A 137 -13.46 -9.37 -9.59
N GLY A 138 -13.00 -8.61 -8.60
CA GLY A 138 -12.02 -9.12 -7.65
C GLY A 138 -12.74 -9.99 -6.62
N TYR A 139 -12.05 -10.38 -5.56
CA TYR A 139 -12.70 -11.10 -4.47
C TYR A 139 -11.95 -10.97 -3.16
N ARG A 140 -12.69 -11.14 -2.06
CA ARG A 140 -12.17 -11.22 -0.70
C ARG A 140 -12.30 -12.65 -0.18
N ILE A 141 -11.25 -13.17 0.44
CA ILE A 141 -11.30 -14.40 1.23
C ILE A 141 -10.60 -14.16 2.57
N GLU A 142 -11.32 -14.34 3.66
CA GLU A 142 -10.86 -13.97 5.00
C GLU A 142 -10.34 -12.52 5.04
N ASN A 143 -9.05 -12.30 5.34
CA ASN A 143 -8.40 -11.00 5.36
C ASN A 143 -7.64 -10.64 4.06
N LEU A 144 -7.71 -11.48 3.03
CA LEU A 144 -7.08 -11.25 1.72
C LEU A 144 -8.08 -10.64 0.73
N PHE A 145 -7.71 -9.49 0.16
CA PHE A 145 -8.41 -8.82 -0.93
C PHE A 145 -7.59 -8.97 -2.22
N VAL A 146 -8.19 -9.56 -3.24
CA VAL A 146 -7.53 -9.84 -4.52
C VAL A 146 -8.07 -8.90 -5.60
N PHE A 147 -7.18 -8.13 -6.19
CA PHE A 147 -7.45 -7.13 -7.21
C PHE A 147 -6.75 -7.44 -8.52
N ALA A 148 -7.26 -6.84 -9.61
CA ALA A 148 -6.57 -6.85 -10.89
C ALA A 148 -5.26 -6.04 -10.84
N GLY A 149 -4.28 -6.40 -11.68
CA GLY A 149 -2.99 -5.69 -11.72
C GLY A 149 -3.06 -4.31 -12.37
N VAL A 150 -4.04 -4.06 -13.24
CA VAL A 150 -4.19 -2.79 -13.97
C VAL A 150 -4.57 -1.67 -12.99
N PRO A 151 -3.80 -0.57 -12.87
CA PRO A 151 -3.99 0.41 -11.80
C PRO A 151 -5.40 1.00 -11.72
N LYS A 152 -5.98 1.41 -12.86
CA LYS A 152 -7.32 1.99 -12.88
C LYS A 152 -8.40 1.00 -12.39
N ILE A 153 -8.22 -0.30 -12.68
CA ILE A 153 -9.13 -1.35 -12.25
C ILE A 153 -8.97 -1.60 -10.75
N MET A 154 -7.72 -1.76 -10.30
CA MET A 154 -7.39 -1.92 -8.87
C MET A 154 -7.99 -0.79 -8.03
N GLN A 155 -7.83 0.45 -8.46
CA GLN A 155 -8.38 1.62 -7.75
C GLN A 155 -9.91 1.57 -7.66
N GLY A 156 -10.58 1.18 -8.76
CA GLY A 156 -12.03 1.00 -8.77
C GLY A 156 -12.49 -0.09 -7.80
N MET A 157 -11.77 -1.22 -7.77
CA MET A 157 -12.03 -2.31 -6.83
C MET A 157 -11.79 -1.89 -5.38
N PHE A 158 -10.66 -1.23 -5.09
CA PHE A 158 -10.33 -0.77 -3.74
C PHE A 158 -11.38 0.20 -3.20
N ASN A 159 -11.86 1.14 -4.03
CA ASN A 159 -12.90 2.07 -3.62
C ASN A 159 -14.22 1.38 -3.25
N SER A 160 -14.50 0.21 -3.84
CA SER A 160 -15.71 -0.56 -3.52
C SER A 160 -15.68 -1.24 -2.15
N ILE A 161 -14.48 -1.47 -1.58
CA ILE A 161 -14.30 -2.16 -0.29
C ILE A 161 -14.06 -1.22 0.88
N LEU A 162 -14.13 0.10 0.70
CA LEU A 162 -13.78 1.06 1.75
C LEU A 162 -14.60 0.85 3.04
N SER A 163 -15.85 0.41 2.93
CA SER A 163 -16.71 0.08 4.07
C SER A 163 -16.24 -1.15 4.86
N ASP A 164 -15.46 -2.03 4.25
CA ASP A 164 -14.95 -3.25 4.87
C ASP A 164 -13.66 -2.99 5.65
N LEU A 165 -13.03 -1.84 5.42
CA LEU A 165 -11.76 -1.46 6.01
C LEU A 165 -12.01 -0.60 7.25
N THR A 166 -11.55 -1.10 8.40
CA THR A 166 -11.57 -0.37 9.67
C THR A 166 -10.14 -0.04 10.05
N GLY A 167 -9.78 1.24 9.95
CA GLY A 167 -8.49 1.73 10.40
C GLY A 167 -8.51 2.41 11.77
N GLY A 168 -7.44 3.12 12.07
CA GLY A 168 -7.24 3.84 13.32
C GLY A 168 -7.16 5.35 13.14
N LYS A 169 -6.52 6.03 14.10
CA LYS A 169 -6.21 7.46 13.94
C LYS A 169 -5.20 7.64 12.79
N LYS A 170 -5.44 8.65 11.96
CA LYS A 170 -4.49 9.04 10.91
C LYS A 170 -3.17 9.48 11.52
N LEU A 171 -2.05 9.08 10.92
CA LEU A 171 -0.74 9.64 11.28
C LEU A 171 -0.70 11.06 10.76
N LYS A 172 -0.41 12.00 11.64
CA LYS A 172 0.00 13.35 11.27
C LYS A 172 1.50 13.36 11.07
N SER A 173 1.98 14.18 10.14
CA SER A 173 3.39 14.41 9.90
C SER A 173 3.73 15.88 10.01
N LYS A 174 4.92 16.15 10.55
CA LYS A 174 5.59 17.45 10.49
C LYS A 174 7.02 17.23 10.01
N THR A 175 7.56 18.23 9.33
CA THR A 175 8.96 18.21 8.88
C THR A 175 9.69 19.39 9.49
N VAL A 176 10.79 19.16 10.17
CA VAL A 176 11.73 20.22 10.53
C VAL A 176 12.80 20.28 9.46
N SER A 177 12.78 21.32 8.64
CA SER A 177 13.87 21.56 7.69
C SER A 177 15.07 22.13 8.42
N SER A 178 16.27 21.74 8.02
CA SER A 178 17.50 22.18 8.66
C SER A 178 18.65 22.24 7.66
N ASN A 179 19.47 23.28 7.75
CA ASN A 179 20.69 23.43 6.97
C ASN A 179 21.94 22.82 7.65
N ILE A 180 21.75 21.96 8.66
CA ILE A 180 22.86 21.24 9.31
C ILE A 180 22.92 19.79 8.83
N GLY A 181 24.12 19.23 8.80
CA GLY A 181 24.33 17.85 8.40
C GLY A 181 23.80 16.85 9.42
N GLU A 182 23.34 15.70 8.95
CA GLU A 182 22.68 14.67 9.76
C GLU A 182 23.54 14.21 10.95
N GLY A 183 24.85 14.04 10.73
CA GLY A 183 25.78 13.62 11.78
C GLY A 183 25.90 14.58 12.96
N LEU A 184 25.61 15.89 12.77
CA LEU A 184 25.63 16.87 13.86
C LEU A 184 24.40 16.75 14.77
N ILE A 185 23.24 16.33 14.25
CA ILE A 185 21.98 16.29 15.00
C ILE A 185 21.60 14.88 15.47
N ALA A 186 22.18 13.82 14.89
CA ALA A 186 21.80 12.42 15.14
C ALA A 186 21.68 12.04 16.63
N LYS A 187 22.66 12.42 17.47
CA LYS A 187 22.64 12.12 18.91
C LYS A 187 21.49 12.78 19.66
N ASP A 188 21.05 13.95 19.21
CA ASP A 188 19.95 14.66 19.83
C ASP A 188 18.60 14.16 19.30
N LEU A 189 18.53 13.71 18.04
CA LEU A 189 17.35 13.01 17.52
C LEU A 189 17.04 11.75 18.33
N GLU A 190 18.06 10.95 18.64
CA GLU A 190 17.90 9.75 19.48
C GLU A 190 17.33 10.08 20.87
N LYS A 191 17.77 11.18 21.49
CA LYS A 191 17.23 11.63 22.79
C LYS A 191 15.77 12.04 22.69
N ILE A 192 15.38 12.70 21.61
CA ILE A 192 14.01 13.15 21.38
C ILE A 192 13.11 11.94 21.12
N GLU A 193 13.54 10.99 20.29
CA GLU A 193 12.77 9.77 20.02
C GLU A 193 12.53 8.96 21.31
N ASN A 194 13.55 8.86 22.18
CA ASN A 194 13.41 8.24 23.49
C ASN A 194 12.50 9.02 24.47
N LYS A 195 12.37 10.34 24.31
CA LYS A 195 11.50 11.19 25.13
C LYS A 195 10.05 11.16 24.65
N PHE A 196 9.82 11.11 23.35
CA PHE A 196 8.52 11.12 22.71
C PHE A 196 8.23 9.75 22.08
N LEU A 197 7.96 8.75 22.93
CA LEU A 197 7.81 7.33 22.52
C LEU A 197 6.72 7.06 21.48
N ASN A 198 5.78 7.99 21.28
CA ASN A 198 4.70 7.94 20.31
C ASN A 198 5.01 8.71 19.02
N VAL A 199 6.21 9.28 18.86
CA VAL A 199 6.64 10.03 17.69
C VAL A 199 7.78 9.26 17.02
N LYS A 200 7.56 8.83 15.77
CA LYS A 200 8.63 8.26 14.95
C LYS A 200 9.39 9.37 14.24
N ILE A 201 10.71 9.30 14.25
CA ILE A 201 11.58 10.32 13.64
C ILE A 201 12.39 9.67 12.50
N GLY A 202 12.37 10.30 11.33
CA GLY A 202 13.22 9.93 10.19
C GLY A 202 14.07 11.12 9.73
N SER A 203 15.35 10.90 9.51
CA SER A 203 16.29 11.89 8.96
C SER A 203 16.55 11.62 7.48
N TYR A 204 16.51 12.68 6.68
CA TYR A 204 16.72 12.61 5.24
C TYR A 204 17.69 13.72 4.80
N PRO A 205 18.98 13.41 4.60
CA PRO A 205 19.95 14.40 4.15
C PRO A 205 19.66 14.84 2.71
N TYR A 206 19.98 16.08 2.39
CA TYR A 206 19.89 16.62 1.03
C TYR A 206 21.13 17.41 0.65
N PHE A 207 21.45 17.35 -0.64
CA PHE A 207 22.59 18.02 -1.24
C PHE A 207 22.14 18.76 -2.49
N LYS A 208 22.27 20.08 -2.45
CA LYS A 208 22.00 20.98 -3.57
C LYS A 208 23.22 21.86 -3.83
N PRO A 209 23.42 22.34 -5.07
CA PRO A 209 24.45 23.34 -5.35
C PRO A 209 24.29 24.55 -4.40
N GLY A 210 25.27 24.77 -3.53
CA GLY A 210 25.27 25.88 -2.55
C GLY A 210 24.42 25.68 -1.29
N SER A 211 23.75 24.53 -1.11
CA SER A 211 22.92 24.26 0.07
C SER A 211 22.95 22.77 0.43
N PHE A 212 23.29 22.46 1.67
CA PHE A 212 23.19 21.11 2.23
C PHE A 212 22.42 21.16 3.54
N GLY A 213 21.84 20.04 3.94
CA GLY A 213 21.06 19.98 5.17
C GLY A 213 20.42 18.62 5.40
N THR A 214 19.52 18.60 6.37
CA THR A 214 18.77 17.40 6.77
C THR A 214 17.33 17.80 7.01
N SER A 215 16.40 17.15 6.33
CA SER A 215 14.98 17.27 6.65
C SER A 215 14.60 16.15 7.61
N ILE A 216 14.03 16.54 8.74
CA ILE A 216 13.69 15.62 9.82
C ILE A 216 12.18 15.47 9.83
N VAL A 217 11.69 14.30 9.43
CA VAL A 217 10.26 14.00 9.32
C VAL A 217 9.82 13.29 10.59
N LEU A 218 8.84 13.88 11.27
CA LEU A 218 8.21 13.31 12.45
C LEU A 218 6.83 12.80 12.08
N ARG A 219 6.42 11.66 12.65
CA ARG A 219 5.06 11.10 12.46
C ARG A 219 4.48 10.62 13.79
N SER A 220 3.24 11.01 14.08
CA SER A 220 2.49 10.56 15.25
C SER A 220 0.98 10.65 15.07
N GLU A 221 0.23 9.83 15.82
CA GLU A 221 -1.23 9.98 15.97
C GLU A 221 -1.60 11.03 17.04
N ASP A 222 -0.63 11.44 17.87
CA ASP A 222 -0.79 12.46 18.91
C ASP A 222 -0.18 13.79 18.44
N GLU A 223 -1.07 14.71 18.07
CA GLU A 223 -0.72 16.03 17.58
C GLU A 223 0.05 16.87 18.61
N LEU A 224 -0.25 16.73 19.91
CA LEU A 224 0.43 17.50 20.94
C LEU A 224 1.88 17.03 21.11
N SER A 225 2.10 15.71 21.09
CA SER A 225 3.45 15.14 21.13
C SER A 225 4.22 15.46 19.86
N LEU A 226 3.56 15.44 18.70
CA LEU A 226 4.17 15.79 17.42
C LEU A 226 4.65 17.24 17.38
N GLU A 227 3.84 18.20 17.86
CA GLU A 227 4.20 19.62 17.95
C GLU A 227 5.41 19.81 18.87
N LYS A 228 5.33 19.30 20.10
CA LYS A 228 6.41 19.43 21.09
C LYS A 228 7.73 18.81 20.63
N ALA A 229 7.66 17.67 19.93
CA ALA A 229 8.86 17.02 19.39
C ALA A 229 9.46 17.84 18.24
N SER A 230 8.62 18.43 17.38
CA SER A 230 9.05 19.28 16.27
C SER A 230 9.69 20.58 16.77
N GLU A 231 9.09 21.22 17.78
CA GLU A 231 9.66 22.39 18.48
C GLU A 231 11.02 22.05 19.11
N ALA A 232 11.13 20.94 19.83
CA ALA A 232 12.40 20.52 20.44
C ALA A 232 13.51 20.28 19.40
N ILE A 233 13.19 19.69 18.24
CA ILE A 233 14.16 19.51 17.16
C ILE A 233 14.59 20.85 16.59
N LEU A 234 13.65 21.78 16.37
CA LEU A 234 13.98 23.12 15.86
C LEU A 234 14.90 23.88 16.84
N GLU A 235 14.64 23.80 18.15
CA GLU A 235 15.51 24.39 19.17
C GLU A 235 16.93 23.83 19.12
N ILE A 236 17.09 22.52 18.91
CA ILE A 236 18.41 21.89 18.74
C ILE A 236 19.10 22.38 17.47
N VAL A 237 18.39 22.46 16.35
CA VAL A 237 18.93 23.01 15.10
C VAL A 237 19.49 24.41 15.32
N ILE A 238 18.71 25.29 15.97
CA ILE A 238 19.14 26.67 16.28
C ILE A 238 20.34 26.67 17.23
N LYS A 239 20.33 25.82 18.28
CA LYS A 239 21.43 25.71 19.25
C LYS A 239 22.74 25.24 18.61
N LEU A 240 22.67 24.39 17.58
CA LEU A 240 23.82 23.93 16.81
C LEU A 240 24.29 24.96 15.76
N GLY A 241 23.73 26.17 15.75
CA GLY A 241 24.08 27.24 14.81
C GLY A 241 23.40 27.11 13.45
N GLY A 242 22.45 26.18 13.31
CA GLY A 242 21.65 25.98 12.12
C GLY A 242 20.50 26.97 11.98
N LYS A 243 19.85 26.91 10.83
CA LYS A 243 18.57 27.55 10.52
C LYS A 243 17.61 26.48 10.05
N GLY A 244 16.38 26.58 10.51
CA GLY A 244 15.32 25.65 10.18
C GLY A 244 13.94 26.24 10.37
N LYS A 245 12.92 25.50 9.92
CA LYS A 245 11.50 25.81 10.13
C LYS A 245 10.71 24.52 10.27
N ILE A 246 9.61 24.58 11.00
CA ILE A 246 8.63 23.50 11.08
C ILE A 246 7.68 23.69 9.90
N LEU A 247 7.43 22.60 9.19
CA LEU A 247 6.52 22.49 8.07
C LEU A 247 5.46 21.44 8.39
N ASP A 248 4.20 21.72 8.06
CA ASP A 248 3.15 20.70 8.17
C ASP A 248 3.27 19.69 7.01
N GLY A 249 2.71 18.49 7.19
CA GLY A 249 2.91 17.35 6.28
C GLY A 249 2.56 17.56 4.80
N ASN A 250 1.79 18.61 4.47
CA ASN A 250 1.39 18.96 3.11
C ASN A 250 2.26 20.07 2.48
N GLU A 251 3.18 20.66 3.25
CA GLU A 251 4.03 21.74 2.78
C GLU A 251 5.28 21.20 2.07
N ILE A 252 5.71 21.92 1.03
CA ILE A 252 6.88 21.55 0.23
C ILE A 252 8.13 21.76 1.07
N ASP A 253 8.81 20.66 1.34
CA ASP A 253 10.09 20.62 2.05
C ASP A 253 11.25 20.99 1.10
N ASP A 254 12.34 21.48 1.68
CA ASP A 254 13.54 21.91 0.98
C ASP A 254 14.22 20.75 0.21
N ARG A 255 13.83 19.49 0.44
CA ARG A 255 14.19 18.31 -0.37
C ARG A 255 13.49 18.22 -1.73
N SER A 256 12.29 18.80 -1.84
CA SER A 256 11.38 18.63 -2.97
C SER A 256 11.49 19.76 -4.01
N LEU A 257 12.24 20.82 -3.68
CA LEU A 257 12.69 21.87 -4.60
C LEU A 257 14.03 21.51 -5.25
#